data_AF-A0A2X3CZT9-F1
#
_entry.id   AF-A0A2X3CZT9-F1
#
_cell.length_a   1.000
_cell.length_b   1.000
_cell.length_c   1.000
_cell.angle_alpha   90.00
_cell.angle_beta   90.00
_cell.angle_gamma   90.00
#
_symmetry.space_group_name_H-M   'P 1'
#
loop_
_entity.id
_entity.type
_entity.pdbx_description
1 polymer ?
#
loop_
_entity_poly.entity_id
_entity_poly.type
_entity_poly.pdbx_seq_one_letter_code
_entity_poly.pdbx_strand_id
1 'polypeptide(L)'
;MITSLELCSHIHAINPKNSHMRIEEDLKLGFKDVLIRPKRSTLKSRSDVELEREFTFKHSGLTWSGVPIIAANMDTVGTFSMVKRWPLLVF
;
A
#
# COMPACT_ATOMS: atom_id res chain seq x y z
N MET A 1 -28.49 13.61 32.93
CA MET A 1 -27.47 14.54 32.39
C MET A 1 -26.16 13.78 32.39
N ILE A 2 -25.95 12.93 31.39
CA ILE A 2 -24.77 12.06 31.25
C ILE A 2 -24.04 12.59 30.03
N THR A 3 -22.86 13.16 30.22
CA THR A 3 -21.97 13.54 29.13
C THR A 3 -20.63 12.89 29.35
N SER A 4 -20.19 12.21 28.29
CA SER A 4 -18.79 12.04 27.88
C SER A 4 -18.14 10.68 28.16
N LEU A 5 -17.56 10.18 27.06
CA LEU A 5 -16.40 9.28 26.95
C LEU A 5 -16.65 7.77 27.11
N GLU A 6 -16.89 7.12 25.97
CA GLU A 6 -15.99 6.13 25.34
C GLU A 6 -16.79 5.10 24.54
N LEU A 7 -17.11 5.45 23.28
CA LEU A 7 -17.48 4.48 22.25
C LEU A 7 -16.29 4.35 21.30
N CYS A 8 -15.22 3.75 21.82
CA CYS A 8 -14.14 3.19 21.01
C CYS A 8 -14.63 1.83 20.46
N SER A 9 -15.35 1.87 19.35
CA SER A 9 -15.64 0.69 18.53
C SER A 9 -15.97 1.10 17.09
N HIS A 10 -15.10 1.93 16.48
CA HIS A 10 -15.09 2.14 15.03
C HIS A 10 -14.35 1.01 14.29
N ILE A 11 -14.72 -0.24 14.59
CA ILE A 11 -14.55 -1.36 13.66
C ILE A 11 -15.97 -1.73 13.23
N HIS A 12 -16.52 -0.92 12.32
CA HIS A 12 -17.74 -1.30 11.61
C HIS A 12 -17.38 -2.50 10.74
N ALA A 13 -17.76 -3.68 11.22
CA ALA A 13 -17.82 -4.90 10.48
C ALA A 13 -18.50 -4.64 9.12
N ILE A 14 -17.91 -5.19 8.07
CA ILE A 14 -18.41 -5.13 6.71
C ILE A 14 -19.71 -5.94 6.66
N ASN A 15 -20.86 -5.28 6.81
CA ASN A 15 -22.16 -5.90 6.58
C ASN A 15 -22.38 -6.04 5.06
N PRO A 16 -22.54 -7.25 4.51
CA PRO A 16 -22.62 -7.50 3.07
C PRO A 16 -23.96 -7.07 2.43
N LYS A 17 -24.85 -6.37 3.15
CA LYS A 17 -26.18 -5.95 2.66
C LYS A 17 -26.37 -4.44 2.60
N ASN A 18 -25.44 -3.69 2.02
CA ASN A 18 -25.70 -2.29 1.68
C ASN A 18 -25.39 -2.02 0.21
N SER A 19 -26.42 -2.11 -0.63
CA SER A 19 -26.43 -1.74 -2.05
C SER A 19 -26.66 -0.23 -2.27
N HIS A 20 -26.49 0.59 -1.24
CA HIS A 20 -26.56 2.03 -1.38
C HIS A 20 -25.20 2.54 -1.87
N MET A 21 -25.19 3.22 -3.02
CA MET A 21 -24.04 3.98 -3.50
C MET A 21 -23.53 4.86 -2.36
N ARG A 22 -22.29 4.60 -1.93
CA ARG A 22 -21.57 5.43 -0.95
C ARG A 22 -20.78 6.44 -1.75
N ILE A 23 -21.23 7.68 -1.74
CA ILE A 23 -20.49 8.79 -2.37
C ILE A 23 -19.43 9.22 -1.36
N GLU A 24 -18.15 9.04 -1.71
CA GLU A 24 -17.04 9.60 -0.95
C GLU A 24 -16.84 11.05 -1.39
N GLU A 25 -17.06 12.01 -0.48
CA GLU A 25 -16.94 13.45 -0.78
C GLU A 25 -15.52 14.03 -0.55
N ASP A 26 -14.60 13.21 -0.03
CA ASP A 26 -13.25 13.65 0.31
C ASP A 26 -12.39 13.94 -0.93
N LEU A 27 -11.59 15.00 -0.85
CA LEU A 27 -10.58 15.34 -1.86
C LEU A 27 -9.55 14.20 -2.00
N LYS A 28 -9.42 13.64 -3.21
CA LYS A 28 -8.39 12.65 -3.54
C LYS A 28 -7.31 13.33 -4.37
N LEU A 29 -6.06 13.19 -3.93
CA LEU A 29 -4.89 13.72 -4.65
C LEU A 29 -4.29 12.63 -5.55
N GLY A 30 -4.02 12.96 -6.80
CA GLY A 30 -3.25 12.13 -7.72
C GLY A 30 -1.75 12.41 -7.63
N PHE A 31 -0.94 11.59 -8.29
CA PHE A 31 0.52 11.79 -8.35
C PHE A 31 0.94 13.10 -9.00
N LYS A 32 0.11 13.67 -9.88
CA LYS A 32 0.38 14.96 -10.55
C LYS A 32 0.15 16.16 -9.63
N ASP A 33 -0.65 15.99 -8.58
CA ASP A 33 -1.08 17.07 -7.69
C ASP A 33 -0.10 17.29 -6.51
N VAL A 34 0.90 16.41 -6.37
CA VAL A 34 1.84 16.41 -5.24
C VAL A 34 3.29 16.43 -5.70
N LEU A 35 4.13 17.10 -4.92
CA LEU A 35 5.58 17.11 -5.07
C LEU A 35 6.25 16.70 -3.75
N ILE A 36 7.35 15.96 -3.85
CA ILE A 36 8.15 15.60 -2.67
C ILE A 36 8.99 16.82 -2.29
N ARG A 37 8.77 17.36 -1.09
CA ARG A 37 9.64 18.41 -0.54
C ARG A 37 11.00 17.81 -0.21
N PRO A 38 12.11 18.26 -0.83
CA PRO A 38 13.42 17.74 -0.51
C PRO A 38 13.78 18.02 0.95
N LYS A 39 14.33 17.01 1.63
CA LYS A 39 14.94 17.14 2.96
C LYS A 39 16.42 16.81 2.83
N ARG A 40 17.27 17.54 3.56
CA ARG A 40 18.72 17.29 3.56
C ARG A 40 18.98 15.84 4.00
N SER A 41 19.63 15.06 3.13
CA SER A 41 20.07 13.69 3.44
C SER A 41 21.39 13.70 4.19
N THR A 42 21.63 12.68 5.00
CA THR A 42 22.92 12.38 5.64
C THR A 42 23.77 11.39 4.83
N LEU A 43 23.18 10.75 3.81
CA LEU A 43 23.85 9.81 2.92
C LEU A 43 24.82 10.53 1.98
N LYS A 44 25.99 9.91 1.75
CA LYS A 44 27.06 10.46 0.92
C LYS A 44 26.92 10.05 -0.55
N SER A 45 26.42 8.83 -0.80
CA SER A 45 26.21 8.30 -2.14
C SER A 45 24.81 7.73 -2.32
N ARG A 46 24.35 7.68 -3.57
CA ARG A 46 23.11 7.00 -3.97
C ARG A 46 23.18 5.48 -3.80
N SER A 47 24.39 4.92 -3.79
CA SER A 47 24.65 3.50 -3.51
C SER A 47 24.33 3.11 -2.07
N ASP A 48 24.31 4.09 -1.16
CA ASP A 48 24.13 3.85 0.29
C ASP A 48 22.64 3.82 0.68
N VAL A 49 21.74 3.88 -0.31
CA VAL A 49 20.29 3.90 -0.11
C VAL A 49 19.77 2.47 -0.03
N GLU A 50 19.20 2.11 1.11
CA GLU A 50 18.50 0.84 1.30
C GLU A 50 17.09 0.87 0.68
N LEU A 51 16.85 -0.03 -0.27
CA LEU A 51 15.59 -0.11 -1.00
C LEU A 51 14.69 -1.24 -0.51
N GLU A 52 15.22 -2.22 0.22
CA GLU A 52 14.42 -3.31 0.77
C GLU A 52 13.40 -2.79 1.79
N ARG A 53 12.19 -3.34 1.72
CA ARG A 53 11.09 -3.07 2.62
C ARG A 53 10.35 -4.35 2.95
N GLU A 54 9.89 -4.43 4.19
CA GLU A 54 9.02 -5.51 4.65
C GLU A 54 7.55 -5.11 4.45
N PHE A 55 6.78 -6.02 3.85
CA PHE A 55 5.36 -5.89 3.62
C PHE A 55 4.61 -7.03 4.29
N THR A 56 3.55 -6.70 5.03
CA THR A 56 2.62 -7.69 5.59
C THR A 56 1.33 -7.69 4.76
N PHE A 57 0.97 -8.85 4.21
CA PHE A 57 -0.24 -8.98 3.41
C PHE A 57 -1.49 -8.97 4.29
N LYS A 58 -2.43 -8.07 4.00
CA LYS A 58 -3.66 -7.86 4.78
C LYS A 58 -4.50 -9.12 4.96
N HIS A 59 -4.57 -9.99 3.94
CA HIS A 59 -5.49 -11.13 3.92
C HIS A 59 -4.86 -12.46 4.31
N SER A 60 -3.57 -12.67 4.06
CA SER A 60 -2.87 -13.92 4.39
C SER A 60 -2.04 -13.83 5.68
N GLY A 61 -1.70 -12.62 6.14
CA GLY A 61 -0.79 -12.41 7.27
C GLY A 61 0.67 -12.77 6.98
N LEU A 62 1.00 -13.16 5.74
CA LEU A 62 2.37 -13.46 5.34
C LEU A 62 3.21 -12.18 5.29
N THR A 63 4.49 -12.28 5.65
CA THR A 63 5.46 -11.20 5.50
C THR A 63 6.39 -11.48 4.32
N TRP A 64 6.71 -10.45 3.55
CA TRP A 64 7.66 -10.51 2.43
C TRP A 64 8.59 -9.31 2.50
N SER A 65 9.89 -9.54 2.32
CA SER A 65 10.92 -8.49 2.25
C SER A 65 11.51 -8.43 0.84
N GLY A 66 11.67 -7.22 0.32
CA GLY A 66 12.33 -6.98 -0.95
C GLY A 66 12.17 -5.54 -1.44
N VAL A 67 12.68 -5.26 -2.64
CA VAL A 67 12.50 -3.96 -3.28
C VAL A 67 11.01 -3.78 -3.64
N PRO A 68 10.37 -2.63 -3.33
CA PRO A 68 8.92 -2.43 -3.47
C PRO A 68 8.46 -2.25 -4.92
N ILE A 69 8.77 -3.23 -5.76
CA ILE A 69 8.35 -3.34 -7.16
C ILE A 69 7.64 -4.69 -7.27
N ILE A 70 6.37 -4.65 -7.69
CA ILE A 70 5.51 -5.82 -7.74
C ILE A 70 4.84 -5.84 -9.10
N ALA A 71 4.85 -6.99 -9.76
CA ALA A 71 4.17 -7.14 -11.03
C ALA A 71 2.66 -7.23 -10.84
N ALA A 72 1.91 -6.54 -11.69
CA ALA A 72 0.46 -6.68 -11.73
C ALA A 72 0.08 -8.09 -12.19
N ASN A 73 -0.96 -8.66 -11.57
CA ASN A 73 -1.57 -9.91 -12.00
C ASN A 73 -2.42 -9.65 -13.27
N MET A 74 -1.75 -9.62 -14.42
CA MET A 74 -2.33 -9.44 -15.75
C MET A 74 -1.71 -10.44 -16.72
N ASP A 75 -2.50 -10.92 -17.67
CA ASP A 75 -2.15 -12.02 -18.60
C ASP A 75 -0.79 -11.86 -19.30
N THR A 76 -0.38 -10.62 -19.60
CA THR A 76 0.86 -10.33 -20.33
C THR A 76 1.98 -9.75 -19.47
N VAL A 77 1.76 -9.55 -18.17
CA VAL A 77 2.73 -8.90 -17.27
C VAL A 77 3.43 -9.96 -16.40
N GLY A 78 2.66 -10.76 -15.67
CA GLY A 78 3.13 -11.72 -14.65
C GLY A 78 3.69 -13.05 -15.19
N THR A 79 4.51 -13.05 -16.26
CA THR A 79 4.97 -14.32 -16.86
C THR A 79 6.10 -14.99 -16.05
N PHE A 80 6.17 -16.33 -16.07
CA PHE A 80 7.28 -17.08 -15.45
C PHE A 80 8.66 -16.70 -16.01
N SER A 81 8.72 -16.24 -17.26
CA SER A 81 9.97 -15.78 -17.87
C SER A 81 10.51 -14.52 -17.20
N MET A 82 9.61 -13.61 -16.79
CA MET A 82 9.95 -12.39 -16.05
C MET A 82 10.41 -12.72 -14.64
N VAL A 83 9.70 -13.61 -13.92
CA VAL A 83 10.10 -14.05 -12.56
C VAL A 83 11.50 -14.66 -12.54
N LYS A 84 11.86 -15.42 -13.58
CA LYS A 84 13.22 -15.99 -13.70
C LYS A 84 14.30 -14.93 -13.95
N ARG A 85 13.94 -13.83 -14.61
CA ARG A 85 14.88 -12.75 -14.95
C ARG A 85 15.04 -11.75 -13.81
N TRP A 86 13.98 -11.49 -13.07
CA TRP A 86 14.00 -10.58 -11.94
C TRP A 86 13.25 -11.20 -10.76
N PRO A 87 13.85 -11.21 -9.56
CA PRO A 87 13.18 -11.65 -8.34
C PRO A 87 12.16 -10.60 -7.86
N LEU A 88 11.11 -10.36 -8.67
CA LEU A 88 9.96 -9.55 -8.28
C LEU A 88 8.93 -10.45 -7.63
N LEU A 89 8.19 -9.89 -6.69
CA LEU A 89 6.93 -10.47 -6.30
C LEU A 89 5.95 -10.36 -7.48
N VAL A 90 5.27 -11.46 -7.80
CA VAL A 90 4.21 -11.52 -8.81
C VAL A 90 2.94 -12.01 -8.12
N PHE A 91 1.83 -11.30 -8.36
CA PHE A 91 0.50 -11.65 -7.87
C PHE A 91 -0.24 -12.60 -8.81
#